data_AF-A0A559TQM2-F1
#
_entry.id   AF-A0A559TQM2-F1
#
_cell.length_a   1.000
_cell.length_b   1.000
_cell.length_c   1.000
_cell.angle_alpha   90.00
_cell.angle_beta   90.00
_cell.angle_gamma   90.00
#
_symmetry.space_group_name_H-M   'P 1'
#
loop_
_entity.id
_entity.type
_entity.pdbx_description
1 polymer ?
#
loop_
_entity_poly.entity_id
_entity_poly.type
_entity_poly.pdbx_seq_one_letter_code
_entity_poly.pdbx_strand_id
1 'polypeptide(L)'
;MVEVPWEELAKKPKACESLVTMLLLRLYPRAQAVDGTGGDGGRDLFEYTADNRLINYEVKSFTGHMTKSRRDQVQRSLVSTARSQPDHWDLVVPIDPNPTEQVWFDGLRAEFPFVRQWRGRCWLDAHFAAHGDLVRYALHNSDTHILDRIVEARAERDCMLRGIPDLIERYETLSRRAQDLSPHYGVRVSAGDRGETAIELVRKPVPDSAESAIQFTGQVTFLLDDAEDQARQQQFEEAMRFGGEVTLSAPNLGSMTVSAPAELGINGTFTPHSIRLASHREDIAPPVPGQLVVLHPDSGLPLMSLPVRFDKRVYGTDGGTLFGQDILGCIQAHVRYDMRQQLWGMQLTIRPPENFLPQTVVPALRLIAAAAPGRILELVLSGSQQHRMHAAISTELVPEGWSEGEAEAWTNAFADLATLQQRTGQFFPVPDDFSLRDARDVKEVLALLRGEEVILRGTTVSVIAIHRDVLDRATRESHFRLAAAHESMTFTIGDHAFPLGPCIEVVTVDKILNLTEARQQMEQEGQAEIRMRIDRNHPPRRYLGTQLPA
;
A
#
# COMPACT_ATOMS: atom_id res chain seq x y z
N MET A 1 31.80 -24.07 -26.71
CA MET A 1 32.62 -24.90 -25.81
C MET A 1 33.76 -24.01 -25.33
N VAL A 2 33.98 -23.88 -24.01
CA VAL A 2 35.02 -22.97 -23.48
C VAL A 2 36.32 -23.77 -23.39
N GLU A 3 37.34 -23.34 -24.11
CA GLU A 3 38.68 -23.95 -24.06
C GLU A 3 39.47 -23.36 -22.89
N VAL A 4 40.13 -24.21 -22.09
CA VAL A 4 40.94 -23.75 -20.95
C VAL A 4 42.36 -23.42 -21.44
N PRO A 5 42.85 -22.17 -21.28
CA PRO A 5 44.17 -21.79 -21.74
C PRO A 5 45.24 -22.20 -20.72
N TRP A 6 45.50 -23.51 -20.61
CA TRP A 6 46.43 -24.09 -19.64
C TRP A 6 47.83 -23.49 -19.68
N GLU A 7 48.36 -23.14 -20.86
CA GLU A 7 49.69 -22.54 -20.99
C GLU A 7 49.77 -21.11 -20.43
N GLU A 8 48.67 -20.35 -20.47
CA GLU A 8 48.60 -19.04 -19.82
C GLU A 8 48.40 -19.18 -18.31
N LEU A 9 47.62 -20.17 -17.87
CA LEU A 9 47.43 -20.48 -16.45
C LEU A 9 48.71 -21.03 -15.80
N ALA A 10 49.56 -21.74 -16.55
CA ALA A 10 50.86 -22.23 -16.07
C ALA A 10 51.82 -21.10 -15.70
N LYS A 11 51.67 -19.91 -16.29
CA LYS A 11 52.43 -18.70 -15.91
C LYS A 11 51.98 -18.15 -14.54
N LYS A 12 50.84 -18.59 -14.02
CA LYS A 12 50.28 -18.23 -12.71
C LYS A 12 49.95 -19.51 -11.90
N PRO A 13 50.94 -20.22 -11.35
CA PRO A 13 50.76 -21.52 -10.69
C PRO A 13 49.62 -21.57 -9.67
N LYS A 14 49.55 -20.56 -8.78
CA LYS A 14 48.50 -20.47 -7.74
C LYS A 14 47.09 -20.31 -8.30
N ALA A 15 46.93 -19.53 -9.38
CA ALA A 15 45.64 -19.38 -10.03
C ALA A 15 45.20 -20.68 -10.72
N CYS A 16 46.13 -21.41 -11.32
CA CYS A 16 45.87 -22.72 -11.91
C CYS A 16 45.45 -23.74 -10.85
N GLU A 17 46.19 -23.84 -9.75
CA GLU A 17 45.87 -24.71 -8.61
C GLU A 17 44.52 -24.36 -7.97
N SER A 18 44.22 -23.06 -7.83
CA SER A 18 42.93 -22.58 -7.29
C SER A 18 41.77 -22.94 -8.20
N LEU A 19 41.93 -22.80 -9.52
CA LEU A 19 40.90 -23.17 -10.50
C LEU A 19 40.59 -24.68 -10.45
N VAL A 20 41.62 -25.52 -10.39
CA VAL A 20 41.45 -26.98 -10.27
C VAL A 20 40.82 -27.35 -8.93
N THR A 21 41.22 -26.68 -7.85
CA THR A 21 40.62 -26.83 -6.51
C THR A 21 39.12 -26.52 -6.54
N MET A 22 38.71 -25.42 -7.19
CA MET A 22 37.30 -25.06 -7.35
C MET A 22 36.51 -26.12 -8.12
N LEU A 23 37.11 -26.71 -9.15
CA LEU A 23 36.50 -27.83 -9.88
C LEU A 23 36.32 -29.04 -8.97
N LEU A 24 37.36 -29.45 -8.22
CA LEU A 24 37.28 -30.60 -7.33
C LEU A 24 36.23 -30.42 -6.23
N LEU A 25 36.17 -29.25 -5.60
CA LEU A 25 35.13 -28.92 -4.61
C LEU A 25 33.72 -28.96 -5.20
N ARG A 26 33.58 -28.71 -6.51
CA ARG A 26 32.29 -28.80 -7.20
C ARG A 26 31.90 -30.23 -7.56
N LEU A 27 32.87 -31.07 -7.91
CA LEU A 27 32.65 -32.47 -8.26
C LEU A 27 32.50 -33.37 -7.02
N TYR A 28 33.18 -33.00 -5.93
CA TYR A 28 33.27 -33.78 -4.69
C TYR A 28 32.75 -32.96 -3.52
N PRO A 29 31.44 -33.05 -3.21
CA PRO A 29 30.81 -32.19 -2.19
C PRO A 29 31.35 -32.38 -0.77
N ARG A 30 32.08 -33.47 -0.49
CA ARG A 30 32.71 -33.75 0.81
C ARG A 30 34.18 -33.36 0.86
N ALA A 31 34.74 -32.88 -0.24
CA ALA A 31 36.12 -32.43 -0.29
C ALA A 31 36.33 -31.12 0.49
N GLN A 32 37.47 -31.06 1.15
CA GLN A 32 37.92 -29.96 1.98
C GLN A 32 39.31 -29.53 1.49
N ALA A 33 39.45 -28.24 1.16
CA ALA A 33 40.74 -27.63 0.89
C ALA A 33 41.44 -27.27 2.22
N VAL A 34 42.74 -27.48 2.29
CA VAL A 34 43.57 -27.13 3.46
C VAL A 34 44.29 -25.81 3.18
N ASP A 35 44.18 -24.83 4.07
CA ASP A 35 44.93 -23.57 3.95
C ASP A 35 46.38 -23.75 4.45
N GLY A 36 47.34 -23.52 3.57
CA GLY A 36 48.76 -23.88 3.72
C GLY A 36 49.60 -22.94 4.61
N THR A 37 48.98 -22.16 5.49
CA THR A 37 49.68 -21.15 6.32
C THR A 37 50.49 -21.72 7.49
N GLY A 38 50.54 -23.04 7.67
CA GLY A 38 51.30 -23.70 8.73
C GLY A 38 51.95 -25.02 8.29
N GLY A 39 53.03 -24.95 7.51
CA GLY A 39 53.98 -26.05 7.26
C GLY A 39 53.31 -27.38 6.94
N ASP A 40 52.83 -27.52 5.71
CA ASP A 40 51.90 -28.57 5.34
C ASP A 40 52.57 -29.95 5.17
N GLY A 41 51.90 -30.97 5.67
CA GLY A 41 52.20 -32.37 5.40
C GLY A 41 51.87 -32.79 3.96
N GLY A 42 52.05 -31.91 2.96
CA GLY A 42 51.82 -32.14 1.53
C GLY A 42 50.38 -32.53 1.20
N ARG A 43 49.39 -31.73 1.62
CA ARG A 43 47.97 -32.00 1.34
C ARG A 43 47.28 -30.74 0.82
N ASP A 44 46.86 -30.77 -0.45
CA ASP A 44 46.10 -29.66 -1.05
C ASP A 44 44.58 -29.79 -0.78
N LEU A 45 44.01 -30.98 -1.02
CA LEU A 45 42.61 -31.30 -0.71
C LEU A 45 42.48 -32.71 -0.14
N PHE A 46 41.46 -32.93 0.69
CA PHE A 46 41.06 -34.27 1.12
C PHE A 46 39.53 -34.41 1.24
N GLU A 47 39.02 -35.63 1.16
CA GLU A 47 37.65 -35.96 1.51
C GLU A 47 37.55 -37.26 2.32
N TYR A 48 36.49 -37.37 3.12
CA TYR A 48 36.03 -38.65 3.65
C TYR A 48 34.80 -39.11 2.88
N THR A 49 34.91 -40.27 2.24
CA THR A 49 33.79 -40.88 1.51
C THR A 49 32.66 -41.31 2.46
N ALA A 50 31.52 -41.77 1.91
CA ALA A 50 30.41 -42.27 2.72
C ALA A 50 30.75 -43.49 3.58
N ASP A 51 31.70 -44.29 3.14
CA ASP A 51 32.30 -45.42 3.83
C ASP A 51 33.53 -45.02 4.68
N ASN A 52 33.71 -43.72 4.96
CA ASN A 52 34.75 -43.17 5.83
C ASN A 52 36.19 -43.45 5.36
N ARG A 53 36.42 -43.52 4.04
CA ARG A 53 37.75 -43.65 3.45
C ARG A 53 38.34 -42.29 3.16
N LEU A 54 39.62 -42.12 3.51
CA LEU A 54 40.34 -40.87 3.30
C LEU A 54 40.92 -40.83 1.89
N ILE A 55 40.42 -39.89 1.08
CA ILE A 55 40.96 -39.59 -0.25
C ILE A 55 41.70 -38.26 -0.20
N ASN A 56 42.96 -38.25 -0.62
CA ASN A 56 43.76 -37.04 -0.78
C ASN A 56 43.92 -36.71 -2.26
N TYR A 57 43.78 -35.45 -2.62
CA TYR A 57 44.06 -34.94 -3.96
C TYR A 57 45.26 -34.00 -3.90
N GLU A 58 46.27 -34.30 -4.72
CA GLU A 58 47.39 -33.40 -4.96
C GLU A 58 47.14 -32.62 -6.23
N VAL A 59 47.20 -31.30 -6.15
CA VAL A 59 46.99 -30.42 -7.30
C VAL A 59 48.33 -29.82 -7.72
N LYS A 60 48.66 -29.93 -9.01
CA LYS A 60 49.87 -29.31 -9.57
C LYS A 60 49.57 -28.55 -10.84
N SER A 61 50.13 -27.36 -10.99
CA SER A 61 49.97 -26.51 -12.17
C SER A 61 50.91 -26.86 -13.35
N PHE A 62 51.42 -28.08 -13.44
CA PHE A 62 52.42 -28.42 -14.47
C PHE A 62 51.78 -28.47 -15.87
N THR A 63 52.47 -27.93 -16.89
CA THR A 63 52.15 -28.12 -18.32
C THR A 63 53.37 -28.64 -19.09
N GLY A 64 53.17 -29.31 -20.22
CA GLY A 64 54.24 -29.95 -21.01
C GLY A 64 54.55 -31.38 -20.54
N HIS A 65 55.81 -31.70 -20.24
CA HIS A 65 56.25 -33.06 -19.86
C HIS A 65 56.63 -33.21 -18.38
N MET A 66 56.52 -34.42 -17.84
CA MET A 66 56.92 -34.73 -16.47
C MET A 66 58.45 -34.86 -16.33
N THR A 67 59.13 -33.72 -16.19
CA THR A 67 60.59 -33.64 -15.99
C THR A 67 61.02 -34.26 -14.66
N LYS A 68 62.31 -34.60 -14.52
CA LYS A 68 62.86 -35.17 -13.28
C LYS A 68 62.49 -34.35 -12.04
N SER A 69 62.64 -33.02 -12.10
CA SER A 69 62.29 -32.13 -10.99
C SER A 69 60.80 -32.19 -10.61
N ARG A 70 59.89 -32.35 -11.58
CA ARG A 70 58.45 -32.49 -11.32
C ARG A 70 58.11 -33.84 -10.68
N ARG A 71 58.78 -34.91 -11.11
CA ARG A 71 58.68 -36.24 -10.48
C ARG A 71 59.14 -36.19 -9.02
N ASP A 72 60.27 -35.52 -8.77
CA ASP A 72 60.81 -35.35 -7.41
C ASP A 72 59.88 -34.51 -6.52
N GLN A 73 59.08 -33.60 -7.09
CA GLN A 73 58.05 -32.85 -6.35
C GLN A 73 56.86 -33.75 -5.97
N VAL A 74 56.36 -34.54 -6.92
CA VAL A 74 55.27 -35.50 -6.66
C VAL A 74 55.67 -36.51 -5.60
N GLN A 75 56.88 -37.08 -5.70
CA GLN A 75 57.38 -38.04 -4.70
C GLN A 75 57.50 -37.42 -3.30
N ARG A 76 57.94 -36.16 -3.20
CA ARG A 76 58.00 -35.45 -1.92
C ARG A 76 56.61 -35.24 -1.31
N SER A 77 55.60 -34.88 -2.12
CA SER A 77 54.22 -34.81 -1.64
C SER A 77 53.73 -36.17 -1.14
N LEU A 78 54.03 -37.26 -1.86
CA LEU A 78 53.64 -38.61 -1.46
C LEU A 78 54.24 -39.03 -0.12
N VAL A 79 55.52 -38.75 0.13
CA VAL A 79 56.17 -39.00 1.42
C VAL A 79 55.48 -38.23 2.55
N SER A 80 55.06 -36.99 2.28
CA SER A 80 54.35 -36.15 3.24
C SER A 80 52.94 -36.69 3.51
N THR A 81 52.20 -37.00 2.43
CA THR A 81 50.87 -37.59 2.43
C THR A 81 50.85 -38.95 3.13
N ALA A 82 51.89 -39.76 3.03
CA ALA A 82 51.97 -41.07 3.68
C ALA A 82 51.80 -40.99 5.21
N ARG A 83 52.10 -39.83 5.83
CA ARG A 83 51.86 -39.59 7.27
C ARG A 83 50.38 -39.62 7.64
N SER A 84 49.48 -39.33 6.70
CA SER A 84 48.02 -39.45 6.87
C SER A 84 47.51 -40.87 6.77
N GLN A 85 48.28 -41.75 6.12
CA GLN A 85 47.83 -43.06 5.67
C GLN A 85 46.47 -43.00 4.93
N PRO A 86 46.35 -42.24 3.81
CA PRO A 86 45.09 -42.20 3.09
C PRO A 86 44.78 -43.55 2.44
N ASP A 87 43.50 -43.81 2.19
CA ASP A 87 43.04 -44.95 1.41
C ASP A 87 43.31 -44.79 -0.09
N HIS A 88 43.31 -43.53 -0.53
CA HIS A 88 43.37 -43.13 -1.93
C HIS A 88 44.15 -41.82 -2.07
N TRP A 89 45.00 -41.75 -3.07
CA TRP A 89 45.68 -40.52 -3.47
C TRP A 89 45.63 -40.37 -4.98
N ASP A 90 45.18 -39.18 -5.42
CA ASP A 90 45.03 -38.82 -6.81
C ASP A 90 45.91 -37.61 -7.14
N LEU A 91 46.67 -37.73 -8.23
CA LEU A 91 47.38 -36.60 -8.83
C LEU A 91 46.47 -35.90 -9.83
N VAL A 92 46.23 -34.61 -9.63
CA VAL A 92 45.44 -33.77 -10.53
C VAL A 92 46.36 -32.73 -11.17
N VAL A 93 46.62 -32.90 -12.47
CA VAL A 93 47.65 -32.11 -13.16
C VAL A 93 47.26 -31.87 -14.64
N PRO A 94 47.45 -30.66 -15.19
CA PRO A 94 47.22 -30.32 -16.60
C PRO A 94 48.18 -30.97 -17.63
N ILE A 95 48.58 -32.22 -17.40
CA ILE A 95 49.41 -33.03 -18.31
C ILE A 95 48.78 -34.42 -18.39
N ASP A 96 48.57 -34.93 -19.59
CA ASP A 96 48.26 -36.35 -19.78
C ASP A 96 49.56 -37.16 -19.85
N PRO A 97 49.63 -38.32 -19.17
CA PRO A 97 50.85 -39.11 -19.13
C PRO A 97 51.15 -39.75 -20.49
N ASN A 98 52.40 -39.66 -20.93
CA ASN A 98 52.89 -40.54 -22.01
C ASN A 98 53.20 -41.95 -21.47
N PRO A 99 53.44 -42.97 -22.32
CA PRO A 99 53.67 -44.34 -21.85
C PRO A 99 54.82 -44.49 -20.85
N THR A 100 55.90 -43.70 -20.99
CA THR A 100 57.04 -43.76 -20.06
C THR A 100 56.71 -43.11 -18.72
N GLU A 101 55.93 -42.03 -18.73
CA GLU A 101 55.44 -41.36 -17.52
C GLU A 101 54.39 -42.19 -16.79
N GLN A 102 53.54 -42.89 -17.54
CA GLN A 102 52.57 -43.83 -16.99
C GLN A 102 53.27 -44.99 -16.26
N VAL A 103 54.28 -45.60 -16.88
CA VAL A 103 55.10 -46.65 -16.23
C VAL A 103 55.77 -46.12 -14.96
N TRP A 104 56.28 -44.89 -14.98
CA TRP A 104 56.83 -44.26 -13.78
C TRP A 104 55.78 -44.07 -12.68
N PHE A 105 54.61 -43.53 -13.01
CA PHE A 105 53.52 -43.30 -12.06
C PHE A 105 52.99 -44.60 -11.46
N ASP A 106 52.81 -45.63 -12.30
CA ASP A 106 52.40 -46.96 -11.85
C ASP A 106 53.46 -47.59 -10.95
N GLY A 107 54.75 -47.33 -11.20
CA GLY A 107 55.85 -47.75 -10.35
C GLY A 107 55.80 -47.17 -8.93
N LEU A 108 55.21 -45.98 -8.73
CA LEU A 108 55.06 -45.39 -7.39
C LEU A 108 54.18 -46.24 -6.47
N ARG A 109 53.29 -47.06 -7.03
CA ARG A 109 52.38 -47.92 -6.24
C ARG A 109 53.10 -49.03 -5.48
N ALA A 110 54.32 -49.41 -5.91
CA ALA A 110 55.14 -50.38 -5.20
C ALA A 110 55.60 -49.86 -3.83
N GLU A 111 55.87 -48.55 -3.75
CA GLU A 111 56.30 -47.88 -2.52
C GLU A 111 55.13 -47.25 -1.76
N PHE A 112 54.11 -46.77 -2.48
CA PHE A 112 52.92 -46.11 -1.93
C PHE A 112 51.63 -46.79 -2.44
N PRO A 113 51.14 -47.85 -1.77
CA PRO A 113 49.98 -48.64 -2.25
C PRO A 113 48.66 -47.85 -2.37
N PHE A 114 48.59 -46.67 -1.75
CA PHE A 114 47.43 -45.78 -1.80
C PHE A 114 47.40 -44.88 -3.04
N VAL A 115 48.42 -44.90 -3.91
CA VAL A 115 48.43 -44.13 -5.17
C VAL A 115 47.48 -44.76 -6.19
N ARG A 116 46.55 -43.96 -6.73
CA ARG A 116 45.45 -44.48 -7.56
C ARG A 116 45.42 -43.85 -8.94
N GLN A 117 44.95 -42.61 -9.08
CA GLN A 117 44.68 -42.03 -10.39
C GLN A 117 45.61 -40.87 -10.73
N TRP A 118 45.94 -40.78 -12.01
CA TRP A 118 46.45 -39.57 -12.65
C TRP A 118 45.29 -38.95 -13.41
N ARG A 119 44.81 -37.81 -12.93
CA ARG A 119 43.76 -37.01 -13.57
C ARG A 119 44.40 -35.93 -14.42
N GLY A 120 44.61 -36.28 -15.69
CA GLY A 120 45.33 -35.48 -16.66
C GLY A 120 44.50 -34.40 -17.33
N ARG A 121 45.09 -33.74 -18.33
CA ARG A 121 44.48 -32.64 -19.08
C ARG A 121 43.18 -33.05 -19.76
N CYS A 122 43.09 -34.21 -20.41
CA CYS A 122 41.84 -34.67 -21.02
C CYS A 122 40.69 -34.78 -20.01
N TRP A 123 40.98 -35.25 -18.79
CA TRP A 123 39.98 -35.34 -17.72
C TRP A 123 39.55 -33.95 -17.27
N LEU A 124 40.49 -33.03 -17.07
CA LEU A 124 40.21 -31.65 -16.68
C LEU A 124 39.38 -30.93 -17.76
N ASP A 125 39.78 -31.01 -19.03
CA ASP A 125 39.09 -30.36 -20.15
C ASP A 125 37.64 -30.83 -20.27
N ALA A 126 37.38 -32.13 -20.11
CA ALA A 126 36.02 -32.68 -20.15
C ALA A 126 35.14 -32.11 -19.02
N HIS A 127 35.67 -31.96 -17.81
CA HIS A 127 34.91 -31.45 -16.67
C HIS A 127 34.75 -29.93 -16.72
N PHE A 128 35.76 -29.18 -17.19
CA PHE A 128 35.62 -27.74 -17.40
C PHE A 128 34.68 -27.40 -18.55
N ALA A 129 34.55 -28.26 -19.57
CA ALA A 129 33.52 -28.11 -20.59
C ALA A 129 32.09 -28.09 -20.00
N ALA A 130 31.85 -28.88 -18.95
CA ALA A 130 30.58 -28.89 -18.20
C ALA A 130 30.45 -27.74 -17.18
N HIS A 131 31.55 -27.04 -16.88
CA HIS A 131 31.65 -25.98 -15.88
C HIS A 131 32.33 -24.71 -16.43
N GLY A 132 31.83 -24.23 -17.59
CA GLY A 132 32.43 -23.11 -18.32
C GLY A 132 32.37 -21.76 -17.60
N ASP A 133 31.58 -21.64 -16.53
CA ASP A 133 31.59 -20.53 -15.57
C ASP A 133 32.93 -20.37 -14.85
N LEU A 134 33.57 -21.48 -14.47
CA LEU A 134 34.85 -21.48 -13.76
C LEU A 134 36.00 -20.99 -14.65
N VAL A 135 35.96 -21.33 -15.95
CA VAL A 135 37.00 -20.94 -16.92
C VAL A 135 36.92 -19.45 -17.25
N ARG A 136 35.71 -18.91 -17.42
CA ARG A 136 35.49 -17.47 -17.57
C ARG A 136 36.01 -16.70 -16.36
N TYR A 137 35.85 -17.26 -15.16
CA TYR A 137 36.27 -16.64 -13.91
C TYR A 137 37.80 -16.50 -13.77
N ALA A 138 38.58 -17.54 -14.11
CA ALA A 138 40.04 -17.52 -14.03
C ALA A 138 40.72 -16.51 -14.98
N LEU A 139 40.02 -16.10 -16.04
CA LEU A 139 40.54 -15.17 -17.04
C LEU A 139 40.34 -13.69 -16.70
N HIS A 140 39.44 -13.36 -15.76
CA HIS A 140 39.00 -11.98 -15.53
C HIS A 140 39.48 -11.35 -14.20
N ASN A 141 40.03 -12.11 -13.23
CA ASN A 141 40.33 -11.59 -11.88
C ASN A 141 41.73 -11.94 -11.33
N SER A 142 42.19 -11.15 -10.35
CA SER A 142 43.44 -11.34 -9.58
C SER A 142 43.26 -12.29 -8.39
N ASP A 143 44.37 -12.93 -7.98
CA ASP A 143 44.46 -14.07 -7.06
C ASP A 143 43.72 -13.94 -5.71
N THR A 144 43.53 -12.72 -5.18
CA THR A 144 42.90 -12.48 -3.87
C THR A 144 41.37 -12.58 -3.87
N HIS A 145 40.71 -12.29 -4.99
CA HIS A 145 39.24 -12.27 -5.06
C HIS A 145 38.63 -13.68 -5.18
N ILE A 146 39.46 -14.70 -5.43
CA ILE A 146 39.06 -16.11 -5.60
C ILE A 146 38.77 -16.77 -4.26
N LEU A 147 39.58 -16.49 -3.23
CA LEU A 147 39.42 -17.03 -1.89
C LEU A 147 38.17 -16.47 -1.19
N ASP A 148 37.91 -15.17 -1.32
CA ASP A 148 36.68 -14.53 -0.80
C ASP A 148 35.41 -15.16 -1.40
N ARG A 149 35.48 -15.60 -2.67
CA ARG A 149 34.37 -16.27 -3.34
C ARG A 149 34.22 -17.74 -2.98
N ILE A 150 35.29 -18.44 -2.61
CA ILE A 150 35.21 -19.78 -2.02
C ILE A 150 34.53 -19.71 -0.65
N VAL A 151 34.78 -18.65 0.12
CA VAL A 151 34.08 -18.38 1.40
C VAL A 151 32.61 -18.01 1.16
N GLU A 152 32.31 -17.16 0.18
CA GLU A 152 30.92 -16.78 -0.15
C GLU A 152 30.09 -17.93 -0.74
N ALA A 153 30.65 -18.76 -1.63
CA ALA A 153 29.97 -19.93 -2.19
C ALA A 153 29.72 -21.03 -1.14
N ARG A 154 30.54 -21.08 -0.08
CA ARG A 154 30.25 -21.85 1.14
C ARG A 154 29.11 -21.22 1.92
N ALA A 155 29.14 -19.90 2.15
CA ALA A 155 28.07 -19.19 2.85
C ALA A 155 26.71 -19.31 2.15
N GLU A 156 26.62 -19.31 0.83
CA GLU A 156 25.35 -19.53 0.10
C GLU A 156 24.78 -20.96 0.27
N ARG A 157 25.61 -21.94 0.65
CA ARG A 157 25.23 -23.37 0.83
C ARG A 157 25.11 -23.83 2.28
N ASP A 158 25.72 -23.13 3.23
CA ASP A 158 25.56 -23.42 4.64
C ASP A 158 24.14 -23.07 5.10
N CYS A 159 23.50 -23.98 5.85
CA CYS A 159 22.29 -23.67 6.62
C CYS A 159 22.48 -22.34 7.35
N MET A 160 21.40 -21.59 7.59
CA MET A 160 21.41 -20.41 8.47
C MET A 160 21.73 -20.88 9.91
N LEU A 161 22.98 -21.23 10.18
CA LEU A 161 23.44 -21.90 11.40
C LEU A 161 23.25 -21.00 12.62
N ARG A 162 23.40 -19.68 12.44
CA ARG A 162 23.02 -18.67 13.46
C ARG A 162 21.57 -18.21 13.34
N GLY A 163 20.83 -18.66 12.33
CA GLY A 163 19.44 -18.26 12.07
C GLY A 163 19.35 -16.85 11.45
N ILE A 164 18.52 -15.98 12.04
CA ILE A 164 18.20 -14.63 11.53
C ILE A 164 19.43 -13.72 11.33
N PRO A 165 20.45 -13.69 12.20
CA PRO A 165 21.65 -12.88 11.97
C PRO A 165 22.38 -13.20 10.67
N ASP A 166 22.48 -14.48 10.28
CA ASP A 166 23.08 -14.87 9.00
C ASP A 166 22.24 -14.36 7.82
N LEU A 167 20.92 -14.42 7.95
CA LEU A 167 20.00 -13.89 6.94
C LEU A 167 20.17 -12.38 6.77
N ILE A 168 20.26 -11.62 7.87
CA ILE A 168 20.46 -10.16 7.84
C ILE A 168 21.78 -9.81 7.16
N GLU A 169 22.89 -10.41 7.59
CA GLU A 169 24.23 -10.11 7.05
C GLU A 169 24.33 -10.43 5.54
N ARG A 170 23.72 -11.55 5.12
CA ARG A 170 23.64 -11.94 3.71
C ARG A 170 22.75 -10.98 2.92
N TYR A 171 21.58 -10.65 3.45
CA TYR A 171 20.64 -9.73 2.81
C TYR A 171 21.25 -8.33 2.66
N GLU A 172 21.93 -7.80 3.68
CA GLU A 172 22.61 -6.51 3.61
C GLU A 172 23.74 -6.49 2.57
N THR A 173 24.49 -7.59 2.46
CA THR A 173 25.58 -7.71 1.47
C THR A 173 25.03 -7.77 0.05
N LEU A 174 23.98 -8.57 -0.17
CA LEU A 174 23.30 -8.64 -1.45
C LEU A 174 22.61 -7.32 -1.81
N SER A 175 21.97 -6.67 -0.83
CA SER A 175 21.30 -5.39 -1.01
C SER A 175 22.30 -4.30 -1.41
N ARG A 176 23.46 -4.21 -0.74
CA ARG A 176 24.53 -3.27 -1.13
C ARG A 176 25.00 -3.50 -2.56
N ARG A 177 25.28 -4.76 -2.95
CA ARG A 177 25.67 -5.10 -4.32
C ARG A 177 24.59 -4.74 -5.34
N ALA A 178 23.32 -4.97 -4.99
CA ALA A 178 22.19 -4.61 -5.84
C ALA A 178 22.10 -3.08 -6.02
N GLN A 179 22.47 -2.28 -5.01
CA GLN A 179 22.59 -0.83 -5.16
C GLN A 179 23.74 -0.43 -6.07
N ASP A 180 24.82 -1.20 -6.17
CA ASP A 180 25.98 -0.88 -7.01
C ASP A 180 25.78 -1.25 -8.49
N LEU A 181 24.72 -1.99 -8.84
CA LEU A 181 24.46 -2.44 -10.21
C LEU A 181 24.30 -1.29 -11.20
N SER A 182 23.65 -0.19 -10.80
CA SER A 182 23.42 0.96 -11.67
C SER A 182 23.74 2.28 -10.97
N PRO A 183 24.37 3.24 -11.66
CA PRO A 183 24.52 4.59 -11.15
C PRO A 183 23.18 5.35 -11.11
N HIS A 184 22.18 4.93 -11.89
CA HIS A 184 20.91 5.63 -12.07
C HIS A 184 19.75 5.05 -11.26
N TYR A 185 19.77 3.75 -10.96
CA TYR A 185 18.70 3.06 -10.26
C TYR A 185 19.21 2.32 -9.03
N GLY A 186 18.45 2.39 -7.94
CA GLY A 186 18.56 1.49 -6.81
C GLY A 186 17.58 0.33 -6.95
N VAL A 187 17.96 -0.84 -6.42
CA VAL A 187 17.15 -2.07 -6.51
C VAL A 187 16.60 -2.40 -5.13
N ARG A 188 15.28 -2.54 -5.00
CA ARG A 188 14.62 -3.05 -3.80
C ARG A 188 14.00 -4.39 -4.11
N VAL A 189 14.26 -5.36 -3.25
CA VAL A 189 13.73 -6.73 -3.40
C VAL A 189 12.80 -6.99 -2.22
N SER A 190 11.58 -7.42 -2.51
CA SER A 190 10.62 -7.84 -1.50
C SER A 190 10.06 -9.21 -1.85
N ALA A 191 9.77 -10.02 -0.83
CA ALA A 191 9.02 -11.26 -0.99
C ALA A 191 7.53 -10.97 -0.82
N GLY A 192 6.70 -11.48 -1.73
CA GLY A 192 5.25 -11.51 -1.57
C GLY A 192 4.81 -12.65 -0.65
N ASP A 193 3.53 -12.63 -0.25
CA ASP A 193 2.95 -13.56 0.73
C ASP A 193 3.05 -15.04 0.31
N ARG A 194 3.23 -15.32 -0.99
CA ARG A 194 3.39 -16.69 -1.53
C ARG A 194 4.82 -17.02 -1.93
N GLY A 195 5.78 -16.18 -1.55
CA GLY A 195 7.20 -16.36 -1.87
C GLY A 195 7.60 -15.88 -3.26
N GLU A 196 6.74 -15.16 -3.98
CA GLU A 196 7.14 -14.48 -5.21
C GLU A 196 8.14 -13.36 -4.91
N THR A 197 9.14 -13.19 -5.76
CA THR A 197 10.11 -12.09 -5.64
C THR A 197 9.61 -10.90 -6.45
N ALA A 198 9.37 -9.77 -5.79
CA ALA A 198 9.12 -8.48 -6.41
C ALA A 198 10.41 -7.66 -6.42
N ILE A 199 10.74 -7.09 -7.57
CA ILE A 199 11.90 -6.21 -7.76
C ILE A 199 11.37 -4.81 -8.12
N GLU A 200 11.65 -3.84 -7.26
CA GLU A 200 11.34 -2.44 -7.48
C GLU A 200 12.63 -1.69 -7.86
N LEU A 201 12.60 -1.01 -9.01
CA LEU A 201 13.67 -0.12 -9.46
C LEU A 201 13.33 1.32 -9.08
N VAL A 202 14.14 1.92 -8.22
CA VAL A 202 13.95 3.29 -7.71
C VAL A 202 14.99 4.21 -8.31
N ARG A 203 14.58 5.29 -8.97
CA ARG A 203 15.51 6.25 -9.57
C ARG A 203 16.33 6.96 -8.49
N LYS A 204 17.65 6.98 -8.63
CA LYS A 204 18.58 7.72 -7.77
C LYS A 204 18.55 9.22 -8.11
N PRO A 205 18.87 10.12 -7.17
CA PRO A 205 18.88 11.56 -7.39
C PRO A 205 20.12 12.01 -8.19
N VAL A 206 20.19 11.58 -9.46
CA VAL A 206 21.25 11.89 -10.42
C VAL A 206 20.62 12.67 -11.60
N PRO A 207 21.32 13.64 -12.22
CA PRO A 207 20.80 14.40 -13.36
C PRO A 207 20.29 13.48 -14.48
N ASP A 208 19.18 13.86 -15.12
CA ASP A 208 18.61 13.09 -16.23
C ASP A 208 19.59 12.99 -17.40
N SER A 209 19.86 11.75 -17.84
CA SER A 209 20.51 11.45 -19.10
C SER A 209 19.60 10.56 -19.94
N ALA A 210 19.58 10.76 -21.25
CA ALA A 210 18.82 9.90 -22.16
C ALA A 210 19.25 8.43 -22.06
N GLU A 211 20.52 8.18 -21.71
CA GLU A 211 21.10 6.86 -21.50
C GLU A 211 20.55 6.13 -20.27
N SER A 212 19.93 6.86 -19.33
CA SER A 212 19.33 6.28 -18.12
C SER A 212 17.87 5.85 -18.29
N ALA A 213 17.22 6.11 -19.44
CA ALA A 213 15.79 5.84 -19.59
C ALA A 213 15.49 4.34 -19.74
N ILE A 214 14.48 3.85 -19.00
CA ILE A 214 13.85 2.55 -19.23
C ILE A 214 12.64 2.76 -20.13
N GLN A 215 12.65 2.14 -21.30
CA GLN A 215 11.60 2.23 -22.31
C GLN A 215 10.88 0.89 -22.44
N PHE A 216 9.56 0.95 -22.38
CA PHE A 216 8.69 -0.18 -22.70
C PHE A 216 8.02 0.09 -24.05
N THR A 217 8.10 -0.88 -24.97
CA THR A 217 7.46 -0.80 -26.29
C THR A 217 6.63 -2.05 -26.49
N GLY A 218 5.36 -1.89 -26.88
CA GLY A 218 4.46 -3.01 -27.05
C GLY A 218 3.17 -2.60 -27.77
N GLN A 219 2.38 -3.60 -28.13
CA GLN A 219 1.03 -3.40 -28.66
C GLN A 219 0.01 -3.67 -27.57
N VAL A 220 -0.90 -2.71 -27.39
CA VAL A 220 -2.08 -2.84 -26.54
C VAL A 220 -3.29 -2.91 -27.45
N THR A 221 -4.21 -3.85 -27.19
CA THR A 221 -5.41 -4.06 -28.01
C THR A 221 -6.66 -4.03 -27.14
N PHE A 222 -7.70 -3.37 -27.63
CA PHE A 222 -8.99 -3.26 -26.97
C PHE A 222 -10.08 -3.73 -27.94
N LEU A 223 -11.01 -4.54 -27.45
CA LEU A 223 -12.16 -5.00 -28.23
C LEU A 223 -13.23 -3.90 -28.25
N LEU A 224 -13.54 -3.39 -29.43
CA LEU A 224 -14.52 -2.31 -29.58
C LEU A 224 -15.96 -2.74 -29.34
N ASP A 225 -16.27 -4.04 -29.38
CA ASP A 225 -17.63 -4.55 -29.16
C ASP A 225 -17.94 -4.85 -27.68
N ASP A 226 -16.98 -4.62 -26.77
CA ASP A 226 -17.11 -4.85 -25.34
C ASP A 226 -17.05 -3.52 -24.58
N ALA A 227 -18.11 -3.22 -23.82
CA ALA A 227 -18.23 -1.97 -23.05
C ALA A 227 -17.14 -1.83 -21.97
N GLU A 228 -16.68 -2.94 -21.38
CA GLU A 228 -15.61 -2.89 -20.37
C GLU A 228 -14.26 -2.54 -21.00
N ASP A 229 -13.96 -3.11 -22.18
CA ASP A 229 -12.73 -2.83 -22.92
C ASP A 229 -12.73 -1.41 -23.50
N GLN A 230 -13.89 -0.88 -23.92
CA GLN A 230 -14.04 0.53 -24.29
C GLN A 230 -13.74 1.48 -23.11
N ALA A 231 -14.29 1.19 -21.93
CA ALA A 231 -14.01 1.97 -20.73
C ALA A 231 -12.52 1.91 -20.35
N ARG A 232 -11.91 0.72 -20.47
CA ARG A 232 -10.48 0.51 -20.21
C ARG A 232 -9.59 1.22 -21.22
N GLN A 233 -9.99 1.26 -22.50
CA GLN A 233 -9.31 2.04 -23.53
C GLN A 233 -9.32 3.53 -23.17
N GLN A 234 -10.48 4.08 -22.80
CA GLN A 234 -10.58 5.48 -22.37
C GLN A 234 -9.70 5.74 -21.15
N GLN A 235 -9.73 4.87 -20.14
CA GLN A 235 -8.88 5.00 -18.96
C GLN A 235 -7.38 4.94 -19.30
N PHE A 236 -6.98 4.07 -20.23
CA PHE A 236 -5.59 3.99 -20.71
C PHE A 236 -5.16 5.27 -21.41
N GLU A 237 -5.97 5.78 -22.34
CA GLU A 237 -5.68 7.04 -23.04
C GLU A 237 -5.63 8.23 -22.07
N GLU A 238 -6.55 8.31 -21.11
CA GLU A 238 -6.55 9.35 -20.08
C GLU A 238 -5.32 9.29 -19.18
N ALA A 239 -4.95 8.08 -18.70
CA ALA A 239 -3.77 7.89 -17.86
C ALA A 239 -2.48 8.30 -18.58
N MET A 240 -2.36 8.02 -19.89
CA MET A 240 -1.20 8.43 -20.69
C MET A 240 -1.17 9.95 -20.96
N ARG A 241 -2.33 10.55 -21.25
CA ARG A 241 -2.42 11.97 -21.66
C ARG A 241 -2.35 12.94 -20.47
N PHE A 242 -2.95 12.59 -19.33
CA PHE A 242 -3.13 13.50 -18.19
C PHE A 242 -2.54 12.98 -16.87
N GLY A 243 -1.98 11.77 -16.89
CA GLY A 243 -1.57 11.05 -15.70
C GLY A 243 -2.75 10.35 -15.01
N GLY A 244 -2.48 9.21 -14.38
CA GLY A 244 -3.53 8.40 -13.75
C GLY A 244 -3.05 7.00 -13.46
N GLU A 245 -4.01 6.10 -13.24
CA GLU A 245 -3.76 4.68 -13.03
C GLU A 245 -4.64 3.84 -13.94
N VAL A 246 -4.04 2.83 -14.58
CA VAL A 246 -4.74 1.84 -15.40
C VAL A 246 -4.09 0.47 -15.22
N THR A 247 -4.91 -0.57 -15.14
CA THR A 247 -4.44 -1.97 -15.15
C THR A 247 -4.90 -2.66 -16.42
N LEU A 248 -3.96 -3.20 -17.16
CA LEU A 248 -4.15 -3.99 -18.38
C LEU A 248 -3.92 -5.47 -18.06
N SER A 249 -4.79 -6.32 -18.57
CA SER A 249 -4.72 -7.77 -18.38
C SER A 249 -4.23 -8.47 -19.65
N ALA A 250 -3.85 -9.75 -19.56
CA ALA A 250 -3.32 -10.53 -20.67
C ALA A 250 -4.11 -10.43 -22.01
N PRO A 251 -5.46 -10.40 -22.01
CA PRO A 251 -6.23 -10.20 -23.25
C PRO A 251 -5.92 -8.89 -23.99
N ASN A 252 -5.54 -7.84 -23.27
CA ASN A 252 -5.22 -6.54 -23.87
C ASN A 252 -3.74 -6.41 -24.26
N LEU A 253 -2.88 -7.37 -23.90
CA LEU A 253 -1.43 -7.23 -23.94
C LEU A 253 -0.81 -8.16 -24.99
N GLY A 254 -0.11 -7.58 -25.95
CA GLY A 254 0.74 -8.30 -26.88
C GLY A 254 2.15 -8.57 -26.34
N SER A 255 3.04 -8.99 -27.23
CA SER A 255 4.47 -9.04 -26.96
C SER A 255 5.01 -7.63 -26.66
N MET A 256 5.81 -7.51 -25.61
CA MET A 256 6.42 -6.25 -25.19
C MET A 256 7.94 -6.38 -25.13
N THR A 257 8.62 -5.30 -25.46
CA THR A 257 10.07 -5.17 -25.39
C THR A 257 10.41 -4.13 -24.34
N VAL A 258 11.34 -4.47 -23.46
CA VAL A 258 11.95 -3.52 -22.51
C VAL A 258 13.37 -3.21 -22.99
N SER A 259 13.66 -1.92 -23.08
CA SER A 259 14.99 -1.37 -23.35
C SER A 259 15.42 -0.56 -22.14
N ALA A 260 16.51 -0.96 -21.49
CA ALA A 260 17.02 -0.40 -20.26
C ALA A 260 18.55 -0.31 -20.31
N PRO A 261 19.18 0.48 -19.44
CA PRO A 261 20.64 0.49 -19.29
C PRO A 261 21.22 -0.93 -19.19
N ALA A 262 22.30 -1.21 -19.93
CA ALA A 262 22.81 -2.56 -20.12
C ALA A 262 23.20 -3.25 -18.80
N GLU A 263 23.65 -2.47 -17.82
CA GLU A 263 24.03 -2.93 -16.49
C GLU A 263 22.87 -3.52 -15.68
N LEU A 264 21.62 -3.21 -16.01
CA LEU A 264 20.44 -3.80 -15.35
C LEU A 264 20.12 -5.22 -15.85
N GLY A 265 20.60 -5.60 -17.04
CA GLY A 265 20.42 -6.96 -17.57
C GLY A 265 18.97 -7.36 -17.90
N ILE A 266 18.02 -6.42 -17.90
CA ILE A 266 16.59 -6.69 -18.13
C ILE A 266 16.14 -6.56 -19.60
N ASN A 267 17.05 -6.19 -20.50
CA ASN A 267 16.74 -6.02 -21.93
C ASN A 267 16.19 -7.31 -22.55
N GLY A 268 15.06 -7.21 -23.26
CA GLY A 268 14.48 -8.36 -23.94
C GLY A 268 13.01 -8.20 -24.28
N THR A 269 12.45 -9.28 -24.82
CA THR A 269 11.03 -9.36 -25.19
C THR A 269 10.33 -10.36 -24.29
N PHE A 270 9.15 -9.99 -23.79
CA PHE A 270 8.32 -10.81 -22.90
C PHE A 270 6.83 -10.57 -23.15
N THR A 271 6.00 -11.49 -22.67
CA THR A 271 4.53 -11.37 -22.72
C THR A 271 4.00 -11.26 -21.29
N PRO A 272 3.63 -10.05 -20.83
CA PRO A 272 3.14 -9.84 -19.47
C PRO A 272 1.74 -10.44 -19.29
N HIS A 273 1.49 -11.01 -18.10
CA HIS A 273 0.14 -11.43 -17.71
C HIS A 273 -0.73 -10.26 -17.27
N SER A 274 -0.14 -9.24 -16.65
CA SER A 274 -0.78 -7.96 -16.37
C SER A 274 0.25 -6.84 -16.33
N ILE A 275 -0.20 -5.63 -16.61
CA ILE A 275 0.56 -4.39 -16.43
C ILE A 275 -0.29 -3.40 -15.68
N ARG A 276 0.30 -2.77 -14.66
CA ARG A 276 -0.27 -1.61 -13.98
C ARG A 276 0.57 -0.39 -14.32
N LEU A 277 -0.03 0.58 -14.99
CA LEU A 277 0.58 1.88 -15.23
C LEU A 277 0.00 2.84 -14.20
N ALA A 278 0.87 3.48 -13.43
CA ALA A 278 0.48 4.49 -12.46
C ALA A 278 1.44 5.68 -12.55
N SER A 279 0.88 6.88 -12.67
CA SER A 279 1.67 8.10 -12.62
C SER A 279 2.11 8.38 -11.19
N HIS A 280 3.40 8.67 -11.02
CA HIS A 280 3.92 9.12 -9.74
C HIS A 280 3.25 10.45 -9.36
N ARG A 281 2.52 10.46 -8.24
CA ARG A 281 1.94 11.69 -7.67
C ARG A 281 3.08 12.48 -7.05
N GLU A 282 3.45 13.57 -7.70
CA GLU A 282 4.47 14.49 -7.20
C GLU A 282 3.85 15.42 -6.16
N ASP A 283 4.50 15.55 -5.00
CA ASP A 283 4.11 16.51 -3.98
C ASP A 283 4.46 17.94 -4.43
N ILE A 284 3.53 18.87 -4.23
CA ILE A 284 3.71 20.29 -4.52
C ILE A 284 4.10 21.01 -3.23
N ALA A 285 5.33 21.51 -3.17
CA ALA A 285 5.86 22.25 -2.03
C ALA A 285 6.33 23.66 -2.45
N PRO A 286 5.72 24.75 -1.94
CA PRO A 286 4.55 24.78 -1.06
C PRO A 286 3.24 24.42 -1.81
N PRO A 287 2.20 23.91 -1.12
CA PRO A 287 0.91 23.64 -1.73
C PRO A 287 0.30 24.88 -2.39
N VAL A 288 -0.44 24.68 -3.48
CA VAL A 288 -1.14 25.76 -4.21
C VAL A 288 -2.47 26.05 -3.52
N PRO A 289 -2.67 27.25 -2.95
CA PRO A 289 -3.97 27.62 -2.41
C PRO A 289 -4.95 27.94 -3.55
N GLY A 290 -6.22 27.59 -3.36
CA GLY A 290 -7.30 27.90 -4.28
C GLY A 290 -8.60 28.22 -3.57
N GLN A 291 -9.58 28.69 -4.33
CA GLN A 291 -10.94 28.93 -3.86
C GLN A 291 -11.92 28.41 -4.90
N LEU A 292 -12.83 27.53 -4.46
CA LEU A 292 -14.03 27.18 -5.22
C LEU A 292 -15.10 28.23 -4.92
N VAL A 293 -15.68 28.82 -5.95
CA VAL A 293 -16.67 29.89 -5.82
C VAL A 293 -17.87 29.55 -6.70
N VAL A 294 -19.05 29.55 -6.12
CA VAL A 294 -20.29 29.45 -6.90
C VAL A 294 -20.82 30.85 -7.14
N LEU A 295 -21.00 31.21 -8.41
CA LEU A 295 -21.47 32.52 -8.84
C LEU A 295 -22.91 32.46 -9.35
N HIS A 296 -23.64 33.54 -9.13
CA HIS A 296 -24.92 33.77 -9.79
C HIS A 296 -24.69 34.01 -11.30
N PRO A 297 -25.43 33.34 -12.21
CA PRO A 297 -25.17 33.40 -13.64
C PRO A 297 -25.29 34.80 -14.23
N ASP A 298 -26.33 35.56 -13.84
CA ASP A 298 -26.58 36.89 -14.42
C ASP A 298 -25.71 38.01 -13.82
N SER A 299 -25.55 38.03 -12.51
CA SER A 299 -24.85 39.13 -11.81
C SER A 299 -23.36 38.88 -11.62
N GLY A 300 -22.90 37.62 -11.76
CA GLY A 300 -21.52 37.23 -11.45
C GLY A 300 -21.15 37.35 -9.97
N LEU A 301 -22.11 37.60 -9.08
CA LEU A 301 -21.86 37.76 -7.65
C LEU A 301 -21.63 36.39 -6.98
N PRO A 302 -20.68 36.29 -6.03
CA PRO A 302 -20.43 35.06 -5.29
C PRO A 302 -21.59 34.73 -4.35
N LEU A 303 -22.16 33.53 -4.52
CA LEU A 303 -23.17 32.94 -3.64
C LEU A 303 -22.52 32.18 -2.48
N MET A 304 -21.42 31.47 -2.77
CA MET A 304 -20.68 30.68 -1.79
C MET A 304 -19.21 30.57 -2.21
N SER A 305 -18.31 30.51 -1.25
CA SER A 305 -16.90 30.20 -1.50
C SER A 305 -16.35 29.19 -0.49
N LEU A 306 -15.50 28.29 -0.97
CA LEU A 306 -14.82 27.27 -0.16
C LEU A 306 -13.32 27.26 -0.50
N PRO A 307 -12.44 27.55 0.47
CA PRO A 307 -11.01 27.42 0.28
C PRO A 307 -10.59 25.97 0.04
N VAL A 308 -9.74 25.75 -0.96
CA VAL A 308 -9.15 24.46 -1.29
C VAL A 308 -7.64 24.57 -1.37
N ARG A 309 -6.94 23.46 -1.18
CA ARG A 309 -5.48 23.38 -1.24
C ARG A 309 -5.09 22.20 -2.11
N PHE A 310 -4.27 22.46 -3.13
CA PHE A 310 -3.70 21.44 -4.01
C PHE A 310 -2.26 21.15 -3.58
N ASP A 311 -2.00 19.92 -3.17
CA ASP A 311 -0.69 19.49 -2.66
C ASP A 311 -0.07 18.37 -3.49
N LYS A 312 -0.79 17.85 -4.50
CA LYS A 312 -0.27 16.82 -5.40
C LYS A 312 -0.59 17.10 -6.85
N ARG A 313 0.28 16.66 -7.75
CA ARG A 313 0.08 16.71 -9.20
C ARG A 313 0.55 15.45 -9.88
N VAL A 314 -0.04 15.20 -11.04
CA VAL A 314 0.46 14.24 -12.04
C VAL A 314 0.50 14.93 -13.39
N TYR A 315 1.40 14.47 -14.26
CA TYR A 315 1.54 14.92 -15.63
C TYR A 315 1.42 13.74 -16.59
N GLY A 316 0.87 14.01 -17.77
CA GLY A 316 0.94 13.15 -18.93
C GLY A 316 1.45 13.92 -20.15
N THR A 317 1.32 13.34 -21.33
CA THR A 317 1.86 13.93 -22.57
C THR A 317 1.17 15.23 -22.98
N ASP A 318 -0.09 15.41 -22.60
CA ASP A 318 -0.98 16.46 -23.12
C ASP A 318 -1.46 17.42 -22.04
N GLY A 319 -1.12 17.16 -20.77
CA GLY A 319 -1.66 17.91 -19.65
C GLY A 319 -1.29 17.34 -18.30
N GLY A 320 -2.06 17.69 -17.29
CA GLY A 320 -1.87 17.20 -15.94
C GLY A 320 -3.12 17.31 -15.09
N THR A 321 -3.08 16.67 -13.94
CA THR A 321 -4.16 16.70 -12.95
C THR A 321 -3.62 17.19 -11.61
N LEU A 322 -4.26 18.22 -11.05
CA LEU A 322 -4.03 18.67 -9.68
C LEU A 322 -4.99 17.95 -8.75
N PHE A 323 -4.47 17.50 -7.62
CA PHE A 323 -5.24 16.90 -6.54
C PHE A 323 -5.18 17.79 -5.33
N GLY A 324 -6.34 18.04 -4.75
CA GLY A 324 -6.46 18.86 -3.57
C GLY A 324 -7.69 18.51 -2.77
N GLN A 325 -7.82 19.20 -1.65
CA GLN A 325 -8.96 19.09 -0.76
C GLN A 325 -9.26 20.42 -0.10
N ASP A 326 -10.46 20.60 0.41
CA ASP A 326 -10.76 21.73 1.27
C ASP A 326 -10.01 21.62 2.62
N ILE A 327 -9.99 22.72 3.37
CA ILE A 327 -9.25 22.80 4.64
C ILE A 327 -9.76 21.78 5.66
N LEU A 328 -11.04 21.42 5.62
CA LEU A 328 -11.69 20.51 6.55
C LEU A 328 -11.69 19.04 6.06
N GLY A 329 -11.20 18.80 4.83
CA GLY A 329 -11.07 17.46 4.25
C GLY A 329 -12.41 16.81 3.87
N CYS A 330 -13.49 17.57 3.72
CA CYS A 330 -14.80 17.09 3.31
C CYS A 330 -14.98 16.97 1.79
N ILE A 331 -14.28 17.79 1.01
CA ILE A 331 -14.33 17.84 -0.44
C ILE A 331 -12.93 17.60 -0.99
N GLN A 332 -12.82 16.58 -1.84
CA GLN A 332 -11.66 16.32 -2.68
C GLN A 332 -11.92 16.92 -4.06
N ALA A 333 -10.95 17.69 -4.56
CA ALA A 333 -11.02 18.36 -5.84
C ALA A 333 -9.91 17.82 -6.76
N HIS A 334 -10.30 17.27 -7.91
CA HIS A 334 -9.40 16.86 -8.97
C HIS A 334 -9.59 17.79 -10.16
N VAL A 335 -8.55 18.54 -10.52
CA VAL A 335 -8.60 19.52 -11.61
C VAL A 335 -7.70 19.05 -12.72
N ARG A 336 -8.32 18.61 -13.82
CA ARG A 336 -7.64 18.19 -15.05
C ARG A 336 -7.47 19.41 -15.96
N TYR A 337 -6.27 19.59 -16.51
CA TYR A 337 -5.98 20.62 -17.48
C TYR A 337 -5.38 20.01 -18.75
N ASP A 338 -6.01 20.25 -19.90
CA ASP A 338 -5.54 19.89 -21.23
C ASP A 338 -4.77 21.07 -21.83
N MET A 339 -3.45 20.93 -21.97
CA MET A 339 -2.57 21.98 -22.50
C MET A 339 -2.78 22.20 -24.00
N ARG A 340 -3.23 21.19 -24.76
CA ARG A 340 -3.43 21.31 -26.22
C ARG A 340 -4.69 22.07 -26.54
N GLN A 341 -5.78 21.73 -25.86
CA GLN A 341 -7.10 22.33 -26.08
C GLN A 341 -7.31 23.56 -25.21
N GLN A 342 -6.44 23.81 -24.22
CA GLN A 342 -6.61 24.86 -23.21
C GLN A 342 -7.94 24.72 -22.46
N LEU A 343 -8.39 23.48 -22.29
CA LEU A 343 -9.62 23.14 -21.57
C LEU A 343 -9.28 22.56 -20.21
N TRP A 344 -10.20 22.73 -19.26
CA TRP A 344 -10.09 22.14 -17.95
C TRP A 344 -11.37 21.39 -17.61
N GLY A 345 -11.23 20.40 -16.74
CA GLY A 345 -12.34 19.69 -16.13
C GLY A 345 -12.08 19.59 -14.63
N MET A 346 -13.14 19.63 -13.84
CA MET A 346 -13.03 19.46 -12.40
C MET A 346 -14.02 18.43 -11.92
N GLN A 347 -13.51 17.50 -11.12
CA GLN A 347 -14.30 16.52 -10.40
C GLN A 347 -14.22 16.86 -8.92
N LEU A 348 -15.38 17.00 -8.28
CA LEU A 348 -15.50 17.17 -6.84
C LEU A 348 -16.05 15.86 -6.26
N THR A 349 -15.41 15.34 -5.22
CA THR A 349 -15.87 14.17 -4.49
C THR A 349 -16.05 14.55 -3.03
N ILE A 350 -17.23 14.25 -2.47
CA ILE A 350 -17.58 14.60 -1.10
C ILE A 350 -17.35 13.37 -0.23
N ARG A 351 -16.40 13.47 0.70
CA ARG A 351 -16.06 12.44 1.67
C ARG A 351 -15.70 13.11 2.98
N PRO A 352 -16.67 13.31 3.89
CA PRO A 352 -16.34 13.82 5.22
C PRO A 352 -15.39 12.84 5.93
N PRO A 353 -14.48 13.35 6.78
CA PRO A 353 -13.60 12.49 7.57
C PRO A 353 -14.41 11.64 8.56
N GLU A 354 -13.88 10.48 8.96
CA GLU A 354 -14.51 9.66 10.01
C GLU A 354 -14.58 10.42 11.34
N ASN A 355 -15.62 10.17 12.15
CA ASN A 355 -15.81 10.78 13.47
C ASN A 355 -15.69 12.32 13.48
N PHE A 356 -16.36 12.98 12.55
CA PHE A 356 -16.32 14.43 12.39
C PHE A 356 -17.34 15.15 13.28
N LEU A 357 -17.01 16.39 13.67
CA LEU A 357 -17.94 17.29 14.35
C LEU A 357 -18.93 17.90 13.33
N PRO A 358 -20.20 18.16 13.70
CA PRO A 358 -21.21 18.67 12.77
C PRO A 358 -20.79 19.91 11.98
N GLN A 359 -20.08 20.86 12.62
CA GLN A 359 -19.61 22.09 11.97
C GLN A 359 -18.59 21.86 10.85
N THR A 360 -17.92 20.71 10.81
CA THR A 360 -16.88 20.38 9.82
C THR A 360 -17.48 20.25 8.42
N VAL A 361 -18.68 19.69 8.29
CA VAL A 361 -19.29 19.39 6.97
C VAL A 361 -20.14 20.55 6.43
N VAL A 362 -20.57 21.48 7.29
CA VAL A 362 -21.48 22.58 6.92
C VAL A 362 -20.97 23.43 5.74
N PRO A 363 -19.71 23.86 5.67
CA PRO A 363 -19.22 24.64 4.53
C PRO A 363 -19.27 23.86 3.20
N ALA A 364 -18.97 22.56 3.23
CA ALA A 364 -19.06 21.69 2.06
C ALA A 364 -20.51 21.53 1.58
N LEU A 365 -21.44 21.26 2.50
CA LEU A 365 -22.87 21.14 2.16
C LEU A 365 -23.46 22.45 1.64
N ARG A 366 -23.03 23.61 2.17
CA ARG A 366 -23.42 24.92 1.65
C ARG A 366 -22.93 25.14 0.21
N LEU A 367 -21.71 24.72 -0.11
CA LEU A 367 -21.19 24.78 -1.48
C LEU A 367 -22.08 23.94 -2.41
N ILE A 368 -22.42 22.71 -2.00
CA ILE A 368 -23.28 21.80 -2.77
C ILE A 368 -24.68 22.39 -2.96
N ALA A 369 -25.32 22.87 -1.89
CA ALA A 369 -26.64 23.49 -1.94
C ALA A 369 -26.64 24.77 -2.81
N ALA A 370 -25.52 25.49 -2.86
CA ALA A 370 -25.34 26.62 -3.76
C ALA A 370 -25.06 26.19 -5.21
N ALA A 371 -24.58 24.98 -5.48
CA ALA A 371 -24.11 24.54 -6.78
C ALA A 371 -25.20 23.91 -7.67
N ALA A 372 -26.26 24.68 -7.95
CA ALA A 372 -27.37 24.27 -8.80
C ALA A 372 -27.04 24.36 -10.31
N PRO A 373 -27.65 23.54 -11.17
CA PRO A 373 -27.49 23.61 -12.62
C PRO A 373 -27.77 25.01 -13.17
N GLY A 374 -26.96 25.44 -14.13
CA GLY A 374 -27.02 26.78 -14.72
C GLY A 374 -26.29 27.88 -13.92
N ARG A 375 -25.88 27.63 -12.67
CA ARG A 375 -24.92 28.51 -11.98
C ARG A 375 -23.51 28.28 -12.50
N ILE A 376 -22.60 29.20 -12.18
CA ILE A 376 -21.20 29.11 -12.61
C ILE A 376 -20.34 28.66 -11.42
N LEU A 377 -19.53 27.63 -11.63
CA LEU A 377 -18.50 27.22 -10.70
C LEU A 377 -17.16 27.78 -11.17
N GLU A 378 -16.53 28.61 -10.33
CA GLU A 378 -15.23 29.24 -10.56
C GLU A 378 -14.19 28.63 -9.59
N LEU A 379 -13.03 28.26 -10.11
CA LEU A 379 -11.83 27.93 -9.35
C LEU A 379 -10.81 29.06 -9.54
N VAL A 380 -10.43 29.70 -8.44
CA VAL A 380 -9.40 30.73 -8.40
C VAL A 380 -8.14 30.15 -7.76
N LEU A 381 -7.03 30.08 -8.50
CA LEU A 381 -5.74 29.62 -7.96
C LEU A 381 -4.84 30.79 -7.54
N SER A 382 -4.17 30.64 -6.40
CA SER A 382 -3.20 31.60 -5.84
C SER A 382 -3.71 33.04 -5.71
N GLY A 383 -5.04 33.23 -5.61
CA GLY A 383 -5.68 34.54 -5.53
C GLY A 383 -5.53 35.43 -6.76
N SER A 384 -5.01 34.91 -7.88
CA SER A 384 -4.76 35.70 -9.09
C SER A 384 -5.98 35.72 -10.02
N GLN A 385 -6.30 36.91 -10.54
CA GLN A 385 -7.31 37.09 -11.59
C GLN A 385 -6.93 36.38 -12.91
N GLN A 386 -5.63 36.13 -13.13
CA GLN A 386 -5.12 35.49 -14.34
C GLN A 386 -5.29 33.96 -14.35
N HIS A 387 -5.57 33.35 -13.20
CA HIS A 387 -5.69 31.90 -13.05
C HIS A 387 -7.10 31.52 -12.57
N ARG A 388 -8.09 32.03 -13.29
CA ARG A 388 -9.51 31.77 -13.07
C ARG A 388 -10.02 30.78 -14.10
N MET A 389 -10.60 29.70 -13.61
CA MET A 389 -11.23 28.67 -14.40
C MET A 389 -12.70 28.67 -14.03
N HIS A 390 -13.61 28.94 -14.97
CA HIS A 390 -15.05 28.97 -14.69
C HIS A 390 -15.86 28.22 -15.75
N ALA A 391 -16.86 27.49 -15.30
CA ALA A 391 -17.72 26.67 -16.15
C ALA A 391 -19.14 26.69 -15.59
N ALA A 392 -20.12 26.60 -16.49
CA ALA A 392 -21.50 26.38 -16.09
C ALA A 392 -21.62 24.98 -15.48
N ILE A 393 -22.34 24.89 -14.36
CA ILE A 393 -22.69 23.63 -13.72
C ILE A 393 -23.76 22.98 -14.60
N SER A 394 -23.41 21.86 -15.24
CA SER A 394 -24.30 21.12 -16.15
C SER A 394 -25.16 20.09 -15.43
N THR A 395 -24.69 19.55 -14.30
CA THR A 395 -25.39 18.55 -13.49
C THR A 395 -25.36 18.96 -12.02
N GLU A 396 -26.36 18.54 -11.24
CA GLU A 396 -26.36 18.78 -9.80
C GLU A 396 -25.12 18.17 -9.14
N LEU A 397 -24.49 18.93 -8.24
CA LEU A 397 -23.34 18.49 -7.45
C LEU A 397 -23.76 17.76 -6.16
N VAL A 398 -24.91 17.07 -6.20
CA VAL A 398 -25.44 16.31 -5.06
C VAL A 398 -24.87 14.89 -5.02
N PRO A 399 -24.63 14.33 -3.82
CA PRO A 399 -24.32 12.91 -3.66
C PRO A 399 -25.34 12.00 -4.37
N GLU A 400 -24.89 10.84 -4.83
CA GLU A 400 -25.77 9.87 -5.47
C GLU A 400 -26.89 9.43 -4.53
N GLY A 401 -28.12 9.38 -5.05
CA GLY A 401 -29.31 9.04 -4.29
C GLY A 401 -29.99 10.21 -3.59
N TRP A 402 -29.42 11.42 -3.64
CA TRP A 402 -30.07 12.60 -3.07
C TRP A 402 -31.07 13.25 -4.04
N SER A 403 -32.20 13.71 -3.52
CA SER A 403 -33.20 14.49 -4.29
C SER A 403 -32.92 15.99 -4.26
N GLU A 404 -33.59 16.74 -5.14
CA GLU A 404 -33.55 18.20 -5.16
C GLU A 404 -33.85 18.78 -3.76
N GLY A 405 -33.00 19.70 -3.30
CA GLY A 405 -33.13 20.35 -1.98
C GLY A 405 -32.64 19.54 -0.78
N GLU A 406 -32.27 18.26 -0.93
CA GLU A 406 -31.77 17.48 0.22
C GLU A 406 -30.44 18.00 0.75
N ALA A 407 -29.57 18.55 -0.10
CA ALA A 407 -28.34 19.19 0.35
C ALA A 407 -28.60 20.39 1.27
N GLU A 408 -29.66 21.16 1.02
CA GLU A 408 -30.07 22.26 1.89
C GLU A 408 -30.66 21.72 3.21
N ALA A 409 -31.47 20.66 3.15
CA ALA A 409 -32.01 20.01 4.33
C ALA A 409 -30.90 19.50 5.26
N TRP A 410 -29.90 18.79 4.73
CA TRP A 410 -28.74 18.33 5.48
C TRP A 410 -27.87 19.49 5.96
N THR A 411 -27.65 20.53 5.14
CA THR A 411 -26.94 21.75 5.57
C THR A 411 -27.57 22.32 6.85
N ASN A 412 -28.89 22.45 6.85
CA ASN A 412 -29.64 22.98 7.99
C ASN A 412 -29.56 22.02 9.19
N ALA A 413 -29.70 20.71 8.97
CA ALA A 413 -29.60 19.70 10.01
C ALA A 413 -28.25 19.75 10.75
N PHE A 414 -27.13 19.77 10.01
CA PHE A 414 -25.79 19.83 10.61
C PHE A 414 -25.51 21.18 11.26
N ALA A 415 -26.03 22.29 10.70
CA ALA A 415 -25.90 23.61 11.30
C ALA A 415 -26.69 23.73 12.62
N ASP A 416 -27.90 23.16 12.68
CA ASP A 416 -28.71 23.09 13.89
C ASP A 416 -28.00 22.21 14.94
N LEU A 417 -27.47 21.05 14.55
CA LEU A 417 -26.71 20.19 15.47
C LEU A 417 -25.46 20.89 16.02
N ALA A 418 -24.71 21.62 15.18
CA ALA A 418 -23.59 22.43 15.63
C ALA A 418 -24.03 23.54 16.61
N THR A 419 -25.17 24.17 16.35
CA THR A 419 -25.75 25.20 17.23
C THR A 419 -26.16 24.60 18.58
N LEU A 420 -26.72 23.38 18.58
CA LEU A 420 -27.07 22.66 19.80
C LEU A 420 -25.82 22.42 20.65
N GLN A 421 -24.76 21.88 20.05
CA GLN A 421 -23.48 21.62 20.74
C GLN A 421 -22.88 22.89 21.35
N GLN A 422 -22.93 24.02 20.63
CA GLN A 422 -22.47 25.30 21.15
C GLN A 422 -23.31 25.79 22.33
N ARG A 423 -24.64 25.62 22.29
CA ARG A 423 -25.54 26.05 23.36
C ARG A 423 -25.45 25.17 24.61
N THR A 424 -25.29 23.87 24.44
CA THR A 424 -25.16 22.92 25.56
C THR A 424 -23.74 22.84 26.11
N GLY A 425 -22.74 23.29 25.35
CA GLY A 425 -21.32 23.14 25.68
C GLY A 425 -20.80 21.71 25.56
N GLN A 426 -21.59 20.80 24.97
CA GLN A 426 -21.22 19.40 24.78
C GLN A 426 -20.93 19.13 23.30
N PHE A 427 -19.68 18.76 23.01
CA PHE A 427 -19.22 18.44 21.65
C PHE A 427 -19.10 16.94 21.48
N PHE A 428 -19.68 16.41 20.41
CA PHE A 428 -19.68 15.00 20.07
C PHE A 428 -19.61 14.82 18.54
N PRO A 429 -19.02 13.72 18.04
CA PRO A 429 -19.08 13.40 16.62
C PRO A 429 -20.54 13.17 16.18
N VAL A 430 -20.83 13.38 14.91
CA VAL A 430 -22.16 13.05 14.35
C VAL A 430 -22.43 11.55 14.54
N PRO A 431 -23.57 11.14 15.13
CA PRO A 431 -23.95 9.73 15.23
C PRO A 431 -24.15 9.09 13.85
N ASP A 432 -23.76 7.82 13.70
CA ASP A 432 -23.85 7.08 12.43
C ASP A 432 -25.30 6.91 11.94
N ASP A 433 -26.27 6.90 12.86
CA ASP A 433 -27.69 6.77 12.60
C ASP A 433 -28.44 8.12 12.52
N PHE A 434 -27.70 9.25 12.52
CA PHE A 434 -28.30 10.58 12.49
C PHE A 434 -29.17 10.78 11.24
N SER A 435 -30.45 11.07 11.46
CA SER A 435 -31.46 11.19 10.42
C SER A 435 -32.05 12.60 10.33
N LEU A 436 -32.74 12.90 9.22
CA LEU A 436 -33.54 14.13 9.10
C LEU A 436 -34.70 14.21 10.10
N ARG A 437 -35.08 13.09 10.74
CA ARG A 437 -36.03 13.11 11.85
C ARG A 437 -35.36 13.67 13.10
N ASP A 438 -34.18 13.19 13.45
CA ASP A 438 -33.40 13.70 14.59
C ASP A 438 -33.06 15.18 14.40
N ALA A 439 -32.77 15.59 13.16
CA ALA A 439 -32.57 17.00 12.82
C ALA A 439 -33.79 17.89 13.16
N ARG A 440 -35.02 17.39 12.98
CA ARG A 440 -36.24 18.11 13.38
C ARG A 440 -36.34 18.20 14.90
N ASP A 441 -36.03 17.11 15.60
CA ASP A 441 -36.06 17.08 17.06
C ASP A 441 -35.01 18.05 17.64
N VAL A 442 -33.80 18.11 17.05
CA VAL A 442 -32.77 19.11 17.37
C VAL A 442 -33.30 20.53 17.16
N LYS A 443 -33.99 20.80 16.06
CA LYS A 443 -34.56 22.12 15.76
C LYS A 443 -35.63 22.53 16.78
N GLU A 444 -36.47 21.59 17.20
CA GLU A 444 -37.45 21.79 18.27
C GLU A 444 -36.77 22.10 19.61
N VAL A 445 -35.73 21.34 19.97
CA VAL A 445 -34.93 21.58 21.18
C VAL A 445 -34.26 22.96 21.15
N LEU A 446 -33.74 23.38 20.00
CA LEU A 446 -33.15 24.71 19.84
C LEU A 446 -34.20 25.83 20.02
N ALA A 447 -35.43 25.62 19.54
CA ALA A 447 -36.53 26.55 19.78
C ALA A 447 -36.84 26.68 21.27
N LEU A 448 -36.96 25.55 21.97
CA LEU A 448 -37.11 25.51 23.42
C LEU A 448 -35.99 26.26 24.15
N LEU A 449 -34.72 26.03 23.77
CA LEU A 449 -33.55 26.72 24.33
C LEU A 449 -33.49 28.22 24.01
N ARG A 450 -34.27 28.70 23.03
CA ARG A 450 -34.49 30.14 22.76
C ARG A 450 -35.65 30.73 23.57
N GLY A 451 -36.35 29.91 24.35
CA GLY A 451 -37.57 30.31 25.07
C GLY A 451 -38.82 30.31 24.19
N GLU A 452 -38.75 29.71 23.00
CA GLU A 452 -39.90 29.59 22.10
C GLU A 452 -40.79 28.41 22.51
N GLU A 453 -42.07 28.45 22.12
CA GLU A 453 -42.99 27.34 22.30
C GLU A 453 -42.83 26.30 21.19
N VAL A 454 -42.86 25.01 21.55
CA VAL A 454 -42.86 23.91 20.57
C VAL A 454 -44.21 23.21 20.57
N ILE A 455 -44.75 22.99 19.37
CA ILE A 455 -45.99 22.25 19.18
C ILE A 455 -45.68 20.75 19.11
N LEU A 456 -46.20 19.97 20.05
CA LEU A 456 -46.00 18.53 20.07
C LEU A 456 -46.98 17.82 19.12
N ARG A 457 -46.52 16.72 18.53
CA ARG A 457 -47.35 15.88 17.68
C ARG A 457 -48.06 14.83 18.53
N GLY A 458 -49.37 14.93 18.63
CA GLY A 458 -50.19 13.95 19.34
C GLY A 458 -51.67 14.16 19.10
N THR A 459 -52.42 13.06 19.03
CA THR A 459 -53.88 13.08 18.96
C THR A 459 -54.54 12.61 20.25
N THR A 460 -53.78 11.94 21.11
CA THR A 460 -54.22 11.43 22.41
C THR A 460 -53.14 11.64 23.47
N VAL A 461 -53.57 11.76 24.72
CA VAL A 461 -52.71 11.81 25.90
C VAL A 461 -53.25 10.85 26.95
N SER A 462 -52.35 10.14 27.64
CA SER A 462 -52.69 9.30 28.78
C SER A 462 -52.14 9.93 30.06
N VAL A 463 -52.94 9.97 31.12
CA VAL A 463 -52.49 10.35 32.47
C VAL A 463 -52.96 9.33 33.49
N ILE A 464 -52.19 9.13 34.56
CA ILE A 464 -52.60 8.27 35.67
C ILE A 464 -53.24 9.15 36.74
N ALA A 465 -54.52 8.93 37.00
CA ALA A 465 -55.19 9.52 38.16
C ALA A 465 -54.94 8.62 39.38
N ILE A 466 -54.30 9.16 40.41
CA ILE A 466 -54.01 8.48 41.69
C ILE A 466 -55.06 8.76 42.78
N HIS A 467 -56.01 9.66 42.49
CA HIS A 467 -57.11 10.00 43.39
C HIS A 467 -58.41 10.12 42.63
N ARG A 468 -59.51 9.63 43.21
CA ARG A 468 -60.87 9.69 42.63
C ARG A 468 -61.29 11.12 42.30
N ASP A 469 -60.94 12.10 43.15
CA ASP A 469 -61.27 13.51 42.94
C ASP A 469 -60.71 14.08 41.62
N VAL A 470 -59.56 13.56 41.15
CA VAL A 470 -58.95 13.98 39.87
C VAL A 470 -59.78 13.49 38.70
N LEU A 471 -60.22 12.21 38.75
CA LEU A 471 -61.10 11.64 37.75
C LEU A 471 -62.46 12.35 37.72
N ASP A 472 -63.04 12.64 38.89
CA ASP A 472 -64.30 13.34 38.99
C ASP A 472 -64.21 14.76 38.43
N ARG A 473 -63.13 15.50 38.73
CA ARG A 473 -62.89 16.84 38.15
C ARG A 473 -62.74 16.79 36.63
N ALA A 474 -61.95 15.85 36.10
CA ALA A 474 -61.76 15.69 34.66
C ALA A 474 -63.07 15.38 33.92
N THR A 475 -64.05 14.74 34.58
CA THR A 475 -65.34 14.39 33.97
C THR A 475 -66.42 15.46 34.03
N ARG A 476 -66.22 16.52 34.82
CA ARG A 476 -67.20 17.61 34.96
C ARG A 476 -67.23 18.56 33.77
N GLU A 477 -66.09 18.70 33.08
CA GLU A 477 -65.96 19.58 31.92
C GLU A 477 -65.79 18.75 30.65
N SER A 478 -66.52 19.11 29.59
CA SER A 478 -66.35 18.50 28.27
C SER A 478 -65.07 18.97 27.58
N HIS A 479 -64.45 20.05 28.07
CA HIS A 479 -63.28 20.66 27.47
C HIS A 479 -62.43 21.31 28.56
N PHE A 480 -61.18 20.88 28.74
CA PHE A 480 -60.32 21.40 29.80
C PHE A 480 -58.84 21.39 29.39
N ARG A 481 -58.04 22.20 30.09
CA ARG A 481 -56.59 22.30 29.90
C ARG A 481 -55.84 21.58 31.02
N LEU A 482 -54.86 20.78 30.64
CA LEU A 482 -53.91 20.13 31.52
C LEU A 482 -52.55 20.80 31.34
N ALA A 483 -51.87 21.07 32.46
CA ALA A 483 -50.47 21.46 32.47
C ALA A 483 -49.68 20.43 33.27
N ALA A 484 -48.71 19.79 32.64
CA ALA A 484 -47.77 18.88 33.28
C ALA A 484 -46.43 19.61 33.44
N ALA A 485 -45.94 19.70 34.68
CA ALA A 485 -44.63 20.25 34.97
C ALA A 485 -43.65 19.11 35.25
N HIS A 486 -42.51 19.13 34.56
CA HIS A 486 -41.43 18.15 34.70
C HIS A 486 -40.22 18.83 35.33
N GLU A 487 -39.61 18.20 36.33
CA GLU A 487 -38.42 18.75 37.02
C GLU A 487 -37.21 18.87 36.08
N SER A 488 -37.10 17.95 35.12
CA SER A 488 -36.07 18.00 34.09
C SER A 488 -36.52 17.28 32.83
N MET A 489 -36.28 17.91 31.68
CA MET A 489 -36.34 17.28 30.37
C MET A 489 -34.93 16.89 29.94
N THR A 490 -34.79 15.68 29.41
CA THR A 490 -33.53 15.21 28.81
C THR A 490 -33.76 15.00 27.32
N PHE A 491 -32.88 15.58 26.50
CA PHE A 491 -32.83 15.30 25.07
C PHE A 491 -31.74 14.25 24.80
N THR A 492 -32.02 13.31 23.90
CA THR A 492 -31.08 12.24 23.55
C THR A 492 -30.82 12.22 22.05
N ILE A 493 -29.56 12.06 21.65
CA ILE A 493 -29.16 11.88 20.25
C ILE A 493 -27.98 10.89 20.19
N GLY A 494 -28.15 9.78 19.47
CA GLY A 494 -27.24 8.64 19.59
C GLY A 494 -27.06 8.22 21.06
N ASP A 495 -25.81 8.08 21.51
CA ASP A 495 -25.46 7.76 22.90
C ASP A 495 -25.36 8.98 23.84
N HIS A 496 -25.71 10.17 23.35
CA HIS A 496 -25.56 11.41 24.11
C HIS A 496 -26.89 11.87 24.70
N ALA A 497 -26.87 12.22 26.00
CA ALA A 497 -28.04 12.71 26.73
C ALA A 497 -27.74 14.07 27.38
N PHE A 498 -28.59 15.07 27.11
CA PHE A 498 -28.43 16.45 27.58
C PHE A 498 -29.60 16.84 28.48
N PRO A 499 -29.36 17.25 29.74
CA PRO A 499 -30.40 17.85 30.55
C PRO A 499 -30.70 19.26 30.02
N LEU A 500 -31.94 19.51 29.63
CA LEU A 500 -32.43 20.83 29.21
C LEU A 500 -33.00 21.66 30.37
N GLY A 501 -33.22 21.03 31.53
CA GLY A 501 -33.83 21.64 32.71
C GLY A 501 -35.35 21.46 32.76
N PRO A 502 -36.04 22.13 33.70
CA PRO A 502 -37.47 21.94 33.91
C PRO A 502 -38.28 22.35 32.68
N CYS A 503 -39.40 21.67 32.44
CA CYS A 503 -40.29 21.98 31.34
C CYS A 503 -41.77 21.89 31.74
N ILE A 504 -42.62 22.58 31.00
CA ILE A 504 -44.07 22.49 31.14
C ILE A 504 -44.68 22.12 29.80
N GLU A 505 -45.57 21.13 29.83
CA GLU A 505 -46.41 20.73 28.71
C GLU A 505 -47.85 21.13 28.98
N VAL A 506 -48.47 21.79 28.00
CA VAL A 506 -49.86 22.19 28.06
C VAL A 506 -50.64 21.44 26.99
N VAL A 507 -51.69 20.75 27.41
CA VAL A 507 -52.56 19.97 26.54
C VAL A 507 -53.99 20.44 26.74
N THR A 508 -54.68 20.76 25.66
CA THR A 508 -56.12 20.99 25.68
C THR A 508 -56.82 19.70 25.27
N VAL A 509 -57.75 19.23 26.09
CA VAL A 509 -58.48 17.98 25.92
C VAL A 509 -59.93 18.28 25.55
N ASP A 510 -60.46 17.56 24.56
CA ASP A 510 -61.87 17.69 24.13
C ASP A 510 -62.74 16.47 24.49
N LYS A 511 -62.12 15.34 24.84
CA LYS A 511 -62.86 14.11 25.14
C LYS A 511 -62.04 13.11 25.94
N ILE A 512 -62.65 12.48 26.94
CA ILE A 512 -62.13 11.26 27.59
C ILE A 512 -62.60 10.04 26.80
N LEU A 513 -61.68 9.18 26.40
CA LEU A 513 -61.93 8.05 25.50
C LEU A 513 -62.33 6.76 26.23
N ASN A 514 -61.78 6.53 27.43
CA ASN A 514 -61.93 5.27 28.18
C ASN A 514 -62.60 5.45 29.55
N LEU A 515 -63.54 6.40 29.67
CA LEU A 515 -64.08 6.82 30.96
C LEU A 515 -64.66 5.66 31.81
N THR A 516 -65.40 4.74 31.18
CA THR A 516 -66.00 3.60 31.89
C THR A 516 -64.94 2.68 32.48
N GLU A 517 -63.91 2.36 31.70
CA GLU A 517 -62.78 1.52 32.12
C GLU A 517 -61.98 2.20 33.23
N ALA A 518 -61.69 3.49 33.08
CA ALA A 518 -60.97 4.27 34.09
C ALA A 518 -61.70 4.32 35.44
N ARG A 519 -63.03 4.40 35.45
CA ARG A 519 -63.83 4.35 36.69
C ARG A 519 -63.75 3.00 37.39
N GLN A 520 -63.85 1.91 36.63
CA GLN A 520 -63.72 0.56 37.17
C GLN A 520 -62.31 0.31 37.72
N GLN A 521 -61.28 0.76 37.00
CA GLN A 521 -59.89 0.64 37.45
C GLN A 521 -59.66 1.43 38.74
N MET A 522 -60.16 2.66 38.83
CA MET A 522 -60.08 3.47 40.06
C MET A 522 -60.76 2.80 41.27
N GLU A 523 -61.87 2.08 41.04
CA GLU A 523 -62.57 1.34 42.10
C GLU A 523 -61.83 0.09 42.58
N GLN A 524 -61.10 -0.58 41.67
CA GLN A 524 -60.42 -1.84 41.97
C GLN A 524 -58.98 -1.62 42.48
N GLU A 525 -58.26 -0.68 41.88
CA GLU A 525 -56.81 -0.50 42.05
C GLU A 525 -56.45 0.79 42.80
N GLY A 526 -57.41 1.70 43.02
CA GLY A 526 -57.18 3.00 43.65
C GLY A 526 -56.45 4.01 42.74
N GLN A 527 -56.16 3.63 41.50
CA GLN A 527 -55.60 4.47 40.45
C GLN A 527 -56.23 4.10 39.09
N ALA A 528 -56.17 4.99 38.11
CA ALA A 528 -56.70 4.71 36.77
C ALA A 528 -55.90 5.41 35.67
N GLU A 529 -55.68 4.71 34.56
CA GLU A 529 -55.20 5.34 33.32
C GLU A 529 -56.37 6.03 32.61
N ILE A 530 -56.29 7.34 32.43
CA ILE A 530 -57.26 8.13 31.68
C ILE A 530 -56.66 8.44 30.31
N ARG A 531 -57.26 7.87 29.26
CA ARG A 531 -56.94 8.16 27.86
C ARG A 531 -57.84 9.26 27.35
N MET A 532 -57.24 10.31 26.81
CA MET A 532 -57.92 11.53 26.41
C MET A 532 -57.55 11.90 24.98
N ARG A 533 -58.49 12.49 24.26
CA ARG A 533 -58.27 13.06 22.93
C ARG A 533 -57.90 14.53 23.05
N ILE A 534 -56.87 14.89 22.32
CA ILE A 534 -56.37 16.26 22.24
C ILE A 534 -57.25 17.07 21.30
N ASP A 535 -57.59 18.30 21.69
CA ASP A 535 -58.31 19.23 20.83
C ASP A 535 -57.47 19.58 19.59
N ARG A 536 -58.02 19.32 18.41
CA ARG A 536 -57.37 19.61 17.12
C ARG A 536 -57.13 21.10 16.89
N ASN A 537 -57.93 21.97 17.51
CA ASN A 537 -57.79 23.42 17.37
C ASN A 537 -56.74 24.01 18.34
N HIS A 538 -56.37 23.26 19.38
CA HIS A 538 -55.42 23.68 20.40
C HIS A 538 -54.36 22.58 20.60
N PRO A 539 -53.40 22.45 19.66
CA PRO A 539 -52.42 21.39 19.72
C PRO A 539 -51.54 21.53 20.98
N PRO A 540 -50.96 20.43 21.48
CA PRO A 540 -50.18 20.44 22.70
C PRO A 540 -48.93 21.30 22.53
N ARG A 541 -48.54 21.98 23.59
CA ARG A 541 -47.41 22.91 23.58
C ARG A 541 -46.44 22.59 24.69
N ARG A 542 -45.15 22.75 24.41
CA ARG A 542 -44.07 22.59 25.39
C ARG A 542 -43.27 23.88 25.52
N TYR A 543 -42.90 24.18 26.77
CA TYR A 543 -42.09 25.33 27.17
C TYR A 543 -40.97 24.86 28.10
N LEU A 544 -39.79 25.48 28.04
CA LEU A 544 -38.79 25.34 29.10
C LEU A 544 -39.07 26.33 30.23
N GLY A 545 -38.86 25.88 31.47
CA GLY A 545 -39.07 26.66 32.69
C GLY A 545 -40.01 25.98 33.68
N THR A 546 -40.14 26.60 34.86
CA THR A 546 -40.98 26.14 35.97
C THR A 546 -42.34 26.83 36.02
N GLN A 547 -42.59 27.81 35.15
CA GLN A 547 -43.85 28.56 35.06
C GLN A 547 -44.28 28.72 33.62
N LEU A 548 -45.59 28.79 33.39
CA LEU A 548 -46.13 29.11 32.08
C LEU A 548 -45.70 30.53 31.69
N PRO A 549 -45.37 30.79 30.40
CA PRO A 549 -45.14 32.14 29.93
C PRO A 549 -46.38 33.01 30.24
N ALA A 550 -46.11 34.23 30.71
CA ALA A 550 -47.14 35.19 31.13
C ALA A 550 -48.03 35.68 29.98
#